data_AF-A0A3M8CVG9-F1
#
_entry.id   AF-A0A3M8CVG9-F1
#
_cell.length_a   1.000
_cell.length_b   1.000
_cell.length_c   1.000
_cell.angle_alpha   90.00
_cell.angle_beta   90.00
_cell.angle_gamma   90.00
#
_symmetry.space_group_name_H-M   'P 1'
#
loop_
_entity.id
_entity.type
_entity.pdbx_description
1 polymer ?
#
loop_
_entity_poly.entity_id
_entity_poly.type
_entity_poly.pdbx_seq_one_letter_code
_entity_poly.pdbx_strand_id
1 'polypeptide(L)'
;MRETEESEGFPCTSCGLCCRQIGRIEQLASFDRGDGICIHLKDHRCSIYENRPDICRVDVMYHKVYHQYFSKEEFYLENSRICEELQRQHEKSKEE
;
A
#
# COMPACT_ATOMS: atom_id res chain seq x y z
N MET A 1 23.57 -11.77 23.49
CA MET A 1 22.34 -12.54 23.19
C MET A 1 21.66 -11.75 22.08
N ARG A 2 21.48 -12.39 20.92
CA ARG A 2 21.21 -11.73 19.64
C ARG A 2 19.77 -11.21 19.56
N GLU A 3 19.67 -10.06 18.91
CA GLU A 3 18.59 -9.60 18.04
C GLU A 3 17.17 -9.60 18.62
N THR A 4 16.76 -8.44 19.14
CA THR A 4 15.36 -8.02 19.15
C THR A 4 15.13 -7.09 17.95
N GLU A 5 15.27 -7.61 16.74
CA GLU A 5 14.80 -6.93 15.52
C GLU A 5 13.40 -7.44 15.15
N GLU A 6 12.47 -7.37 16.09
CA GLU A 6 11.04 -7.56 15.83
C GLU A 6 10.39 -6.19 15.65
N SER A 7 10.68 -5.51 14.53
CA SER A 7 9.82 -4.44 13.99
C SER A 7 10.33 -3.96 12.64
N GLU A 8 10.23 -4.78 11.60
CA GLU A 8 10.18 -4.24 10.25
C GLU A 8 8.83 -4.62 9.67
N GLY A 9 7.85 -3.73 9.88
CA GLY A 9 6.63 -3.69 9.08
C GLY A 9 6.94 -3.14 7.69
N PHE A 10 5.99 -3.25 6.78
CA PHE A 10 6.16 -2.76 5.41
C PHE A 10 6.54 -1.25 5.40
N PRO A 11 7.63 -0.84 4.71
CA PRO A 11 8.20 0.51 4.79
C PRO A 11 7.41 1.54 3.96
N CYS A 12 6.14 1.76 4.32
CA CYS A 12 5.27 2.69 3.60
C CYS A 12 5.68 4.15 3.86
N THR A 13 5.91 4.91 2.79
CA THR A 13 6.22 6.36 2.84
C THR A 13 5.00 7.26 3.08
N SER A 14 3.80 6.67 3.22
CA SER A 14 2.53 7.40 3.35
C SER A 14 2.27 8.41 2.22
N CYS A 15 2.84 8.20 1.04
CA CYS A 15 2.72 9.09 -0.12
C CYS A 15 1.34 9.09 -0.81
N GLY A 16 0.44 8.18 -0.41
CA GLY A 16 -0.93 8.11 -0.91
C GLY A 16 -1.09 7.67 -2.37
N LEU A 17 -0.02 7.24 -3.04
CA LEU A 17 -0.09 6.82 -4.45
C LEU A 17 -0.88 5.53 -4.65
N CYS A 18 -0.82 4.58 -3.72
CA CYS A 18 -1.67 3.39 -3.75
C CYS A 18 -3.17 3.74 -3.68
N CYS A 19 -3.54 4.82 -2.99
CA CYS A 19 -4.91 5.32 -2.94
C CYS A 19 -5.37 5.90 -4.28
N ARG A 20 -4.48 6.17 -5.23
CA ARG A 20 -4.80 6.63 -6.59
C ARG A 20 -4.97 5.49 -7.60
N GLN A 21 -4.81 4.25 -7.15
CA GLN A 21 -4.79 3.06 -8.01
C GLN A 21 -5.84 2.03 -7.61
N ILE A 22 -6.82 2.43 -6.78
CA ILE A 22 -7.79 1.49 -6.20
C ILE A 22 -8.83 1.01 -7.23
N GLY A 23 -9.00 1.72 -8.35
CA GLY A 23 -9.94 1.32 -9.41
C GLY A 23 -9.64 -0.04 -10.05
N ARG A 24 -8.49 -0.65 -9.76
CA ARG A 24 -8.11 -2.01 -10.21
C ARG A 24 -8.37 -3.09 -9.16
N ILE A 25 -8.91 -2.71 -7.99
CA ILE A 25 -9.11 -3.59 -6.83
C ILE A 25 -10.60 -3.64 -6.53
N GLU A 26 -11.26 -4.72 -6.98
CA GLU A 26 -12.72 -4.88 -6.85
C GLU A 26 -13.21 -4.76 -5.40
N GLN A 27 -12.45 -5.28 -4.44
CA GLN A 27 -12.78 -5.20 -3.01
C GLN A 27 -12.74 -3.77 -2.45
N LEU A 28 -12.15 -2.81 -3.19
CA LEU A 28 -12.11 -1.40 -2.83
C LEU A 28 -13.11 -0.55 -3.63
N ALA A 29 -14.02 -1.15 -4.42
CA ALA A 29 -14.98 -0.41 -5.24
C ALA A 29 -15.84 0.58 -4.43
N SER A 30 -16.21 0.25 -3.19
CA SER A 30 -16.97 1.16 -2.31
C SER A 30 -16.18 2.39 -1.85
N PHE A 31 -14.86 2.37 -1.99
CA PHE A 31 -13.97 3.48 -1.67
C PHE A 31 -13.59 4.29 -2.90
N ASP A 32 -14.00 3.87 -4.10
CA ASP A 32 -13.75 4.61 -5.35
C ASP A 32 -14.66 5.83 -5.45
N ARG A 33 -14.06 7.00 -5.69
CA ARG A 33 -14.76 8.25 -5.97
C ARG A 33 -15.42 8.27 -7.36
N GLY A 34 -15.10 7.28 -8.20
CA GLY A 34 -15.57 7.13 -9.58
C GLY A 34 -14.50 7.37 -10.65
N ASP A 35 -13.26 7.65 -10.23
CA ASP A 35 -12.10 7.90 -11.10
C ASP A 35 -10.91 6.99 -10.77
N GLY A 36 -11.13 5.93 -10.00
CA GLY A 36 -10.10 5.02 -9.52
C GLY A 36 -9.31 5.53 -8.32
N ILE A 37 -9.68 6.69 -7.77
CA ILE A 37 -9.06 7.32 -6.60
C ILE A 37 -9.93 7.12 -5.36
N CYS A 38 -9.28 6.75 -4.26
CA CYS A 38 -9.91 6.56 -2.97
C CYS A 38 -10.53 7.85 -2.43
N ILE A 39 -11.79 7.78 -1.99
CA ILE A 39 -12.54 8.88 -1.35
C ILE A 39 -11.82 9.44 -0.10
N HIS A 40 -10.95 8.65 0.54
CA HIS A 40 -10.20 9.07 1.72
C HIS A 40 -8.86 9.74 1.41
N LEU A 41 -8.47 9.89 0.14
CA LEU A 41 -7.26 10.59 -0.23
C LEU A 41 -7.47 12.11 -0.11
N LYS A 42 -6.77 12.74 0.86
CA LYS A 42 -6.78 14.19 1.12
C LYS A 42 -5.35 14.69 1.22
N ASP A 43 -5.03 15.79 0.56
CA ASP A 43 -3.68 16.39 0.56
C ASP A 43 -2.55 15.36 0.30
N HIS A 44 -2.78 14.48 -0.68
CA HIS A 44 -1.87 13.38 -1.05
C HIS A 44 -1.65 12.31 0.03
N ARG A 45 -2.44 12.30 1.11
CA ARG A 45 -2.36 11.31 2.20
C ARG A 45 -3.70 10.63 2.46
N CYS A 46 -3.66 9.40 2.97
CA CYS A 46 -4.87 8.72 3.39
C CYS A 46 -5.38 9.33 4.70
N SER A 47 -6.56 9.95 4.69
CA SER A 47 -7.17 10.58 5.87
C SER A 47 -7.55 9.60 6.99
N ILE A 48 -7.59 8.30 6.69
CA ILE A 48 -7.87 7.23 7.65
C ILE A 48 -6.68 6.29 7.81
N TYR A 49 -5.43 6.76 7.65
CA TYR A 49 -4.23 5.90 7.58
C TYR A 49 -4.14 4.85 8.71
N GLU A 50 -4.38 5.24 9.96
CA GLU A 50 -4.37 4.32 11.11
C GLU A 50 -5.56 3.34 11.15
N ASN A 51 -6.66 3.70 10.48
CA ASN A 51 -7.93 2.97 10.43
C ASN A 51 -8.23 2.41 9.03
N ARG A 52 -7.21 2.27 8.18
CA ARG A 52 -7.34 1.71 6.83
C ARG A 52 -7.97 0.31 6.87
N PRO A 53 -8.76 -0.08 5.86
CA PRO A 53 -9.22 -1.45 5.75
C PRO A 53 -8.03 -2.40 5.59
N ASP A 54 -8.21 -3.67 5.99
CA ASP A 54 -7.12 -4.66 6.00
C ASP A 54 -6.42 -4.81 4.65
N ILE A 55 -7.18 -4.79 3.55
CA ILE A 55 -6.63 -4.87 2.18
C ILE A 55 -5.61 -3.78 1.86
N CYS A 56 -5.66 -2.64 2.55
CA CYS A 56 -4.69 -1.54 2.41
C CYS A 56 -3.51 -1.64 3.39
N ARG A 57 -3.43 -2.70 4.21
CA ARG A 57 -2.39 -2.95 5.20
C ARG A 57 -1.60 -4.19 4.81
N VAL A 58 -0.41 -3.98 4.23
CA VAL A 58 0.48 -5.06 3.75
C VAL A 58 0.75 -6.09 4.84
N ASP A 59 1.16 -5.65 6.04
CA ASP A 59 1.45 -6.55 7.17
C ASP A 59 0.26 -7.44 7.54
N VAL A 60 -0.93 -6.85 7.60
CA VAL A 60 -2.16 -7.58 7.96
C VAL A 60 -2.53 -8.59 6.87
N MET A 61 -2.44 -8.19 5.60
CA MET A 61 -2.76 -9.08 4.48
C MET A 61 -1.77 -10.24 4.36
N TYR A 62 -0.50 -10.03 4.70
CA TYR A 62 0.46 -11.12 4.85
C TYR A 62 -0.07 -12.17 5.82
N HIS A 63 -0.32 -11.78 7.07
CA HIS A 63 -0.79 -12.71 8.10
C HIS A 63 -2.16 -13.32 7.77
N LYS A 64 -3.10 -12.56 7.22
CA LYS A 64 -4.46 -13.04 6.94
C LYS A 64 -4.57 -13.96 5.72
N VAL A 65 -3.81 -13.69 4.66
CA VAL A 65 -4.03 -14.32 3.35
C VAL A 65 -2.74 -14.88 2.75
N TYR A 66 -1.66 -14.10 2.76
CA TYR A 66 -0.49 -14.38 1.92
C TYR A 66 0.63 -15.19 2.58
N HIS A 67 0.59 -15.41 3.90
CA HIS A 67 1.60 -16.20 4.64
C HIS A 67 1.72 -17.66 4.17
N GLN A 68 0.66 -18.19 3.53
CA GLN A 68 0.65 -19.54 2.98
C GLN A 68 1.27 -19.63 1.57
N TYR A 69 1.49 -18.49 0.91
CA TYR A 69 1.96 -18.42 -0.48
C TYR A 69 3.36 -17.82 -0.62
N PHE A 70 3.76 -16.97 0.34
CA PHE A 70 5.03 -16.24 0.32
C PHE A 70 5.68 -16.29 1.69
N SER A 71 7.01 -16.20 1.73
CA SER A 71 7.69 -15.71 2.94
C SER A 71 7.36 -14.24 3.18
N LYS A 72 7.57 -13.77 4.41
CA LYS A 72 7.35 -12.36 4.76
C LYS A 72 8.21 -11.43 3.92
N GLU A 73 9.47 -11.81 3.71
CA GLU A 73 10.45 -11.07 2.92
C GLU A 73 10.02 -10.95 1.46
N GLU A 74 9.66 -12.06 0.80
CA GLU A 74 9.21 -12.06 -0.59
C GLU A 74 7.95 -11.20 -0.77
N PHE A 75 6.98 -11.33 0.13
CA PHE A 75 5.76 -10.55 0.07
C PHE A 75 6.04 -9.04 0.21
N TYR A 76 6.95 -8.66 1.11
CA TYR A 76 7.32 -7.27 1.31
C TYR A 76 8.10 -6.72 0.13
N LEU A 77 9.01 -7.51 -0.44
CA LEU A 77 9.78 -7.15 -1.63
C LEU A 77 8.85 -6.83 -2.81
N GLU A 78 7.87 -7.68 -3.08
CA GLU A 78 6.91 -7.45 -4.18
C GLU A 78 6.03 -6.22 -3.95
N ASN A 79 5.54 -6.01 -2.72
CA ASN A 79 4.78 -4.81 -2.39
C ASN A 79 5.64 -3.53 -2.48
N SER A 80 6.91 -3.60 -2.09
CA SER A 80 7.86 -2.47 -2.18
C SER A 80 8.15 -2.14 -3.63
N ARG A 81 8.38 -3.15 -4.47
CA ARG A 81 8.59 -2.98 -5.91
C ARG A 81 7.45 -2.22 -6.58
N ILE A 82 6.20 -2.59 -6.30
CA ILE A 82 5.03 -1.89 -6.83
C ILE A 82 4.93 -0.47 -6.25
N CYS A 83 5.17 -0.29 -4.95
CA CYS A 83 5.17 1.02 -4.30
C CYS A 83 6.17 1.99 -4.95
N GLU A 84 7.40 1.55 -5.19
CA GLU A 84 8.45 2.33 -5.84
C GLU A 84 8.13 2.62 -7.31
N GLU A 85 7.53 1.68 -8.03
CA GLU A 85 7.12 1.90 -9.42
C GLU A 85 6.06 2.99 -9.51
N LEU A 86 5.08 2.99 -8.60
CA LEU A 86 4.09 4.08 -8.52
C LEU A 86 4.76 5.43 -8.21
N GLN A 87 5.77 5.45 -7.33
CA GLN A 87 6.53 6.67 -7.00
C GLN A 87 7.30 7.20 -8.21
N ARG A 88 8.03 6.33 -8.93
CA ARG A 88 8.76 6.72 -10.15
C ARG A 88 7.83 7.23 -11.25
N GLN A 89 6.67 6.60 -11.45
CA GLN A 89 5.68 7.07 -12.43
C GLN A 89 5.14 8.46 -12.04
N HIS A 90 4.91 8.68 -10.75
CA HIS A 90 4.46 9.98 -10.26
C HIS A 90 5.52 11.07 -10.43
N GLU A 91 6.80 10.77 -10.23
CA GLU A 91 7.90 11.71 -10.45
C GLU A 91 8.00 12.11 -11.93
N LYS A 92 8.00 11.14 -12.84
CA LYS A 92 8.03 11.41 -14.30
C LYS A 92 6.86 12.30 -14.75
N SER A 93 5.66 12.06 -14.23
CA SER A 93 4.48 12.88 -14.57
C SER A 93 4.54 14.34 -14.11
N LYS A 94 5.51 14.72 -13.28
CA LYS A 94 5.73 16.12 -12.85
C LYS A 94 6.71 16.88 -13.74
N GLU A 95 7.46 16.17 -14.58
CA GLU A 95 8.48 16.75 -15.45
C GLU A 95 7.90 17.11 -16.84
N GLU A 96 6.66 16.70 -17.12
CA GLU A 96 5.86 17.01 -18.31
C GLU A 96 4.92 18.21 -18.07
#